data_AF-A0A9D1DXG5-F1
#
_entry.id   AF-A0A9D1DXG5-F1
#
_cell.length_a   1.000
_cell.length_b   1.000
_cell.length_c   1.000
_cell.angle_alpha   90.00
_cell.angle_beta   90.00
_cell.angle_gamma   90.00
#
_symmetry.space_group_name_H-M   'P 1'
#
loop_
_entity.id
_entity.type
_entity.pdbx_description
1 polymer ?
#
loop_
_entity_poly.entity_id
_entity_poly.type
_entity_poly.pdbx_seq_one_letter_code
_entity_poly.pdbx_strand_id
1 'polypeptide(L)'
;MLEKKTTVRDASRQFGVSKSTVHKDVTVRLRQVSPSLYQEVRQLLDLNKQERHIRGGLATRRKYARRRSEASGQPSEKNAP
;
A
#
# COMPACT_ATOMS: atom_id res chain seq x y z
N MET A 1 -15.93 -0.79 -10.80
CA MET A 1 -15.43 -0.08 -9.60
C MET A 1 -14.15 -0.75 -9.08
N LEU A 2 -12.99 -0.40 -9.63
CA LEU A 2 -11.68 -0.56 -8.97
C LEU A 2 -11.27 0.80 -8.39
N GLU A 3 -12.19 1.41 -7.63
CA GLU A 3 -12.15 2.85 -7.30
C GLU A 3 -11.05 3.24 -6.32
N LYS A 4 -10.46 2.25 -5.63
CA LYS A 4 -9.33 2.49 -4.72
C LYS A 4 -8.09 1.88 -5.34
N LYS A 5 -7.14 2.73 -5.76
CA LYS A 5 -5.72 2.39 -6.04
C LYS A 5 -5.03 1.88 -4.76
N THR A 6 -5.52 0.76 -4.26
CA THR A 6 -5.14 0.16 -2.98
C THR A 6 -3.94 -0.76 -3.18
N THR A 7 -3.18 -1.03 -2.12
CA THR A 7 -2.06 -1.98 -2.18
C THR A 7 -2.48 -3.35 -1.66
N VAL A 8 -1.75 -4.41 -2.03
CA VAL A 8 -1.95 -5.76 -1.48
C VAL A 8 -1.90 -5.77 0.05
N ARG A 9 -1.12 -4.87 0.67
CA ARG A 9 -1.01 -4.74 2.13
C ARG A 9 -2.23 -4.06 2.76
N ASP A 10 -2.91 -3.19 2.03
CA ASP A 10 -4.14 -2.56 2.50
C ASP A 10 -5.30 -3.54 2.39
N ALA A 11 -5.39 -4.25 1.26
CA ALA A 11 -6.33 -5.35 1.08
C ALA A 11 -6.17 -6.42 2.17
N SER A 12 -4.93 -6.84 2.48
CA SER A 12 -4.70 -7.82 3.55
C SER A 12 -5.22 -7.37 4.92
N ARG A 13 -5.10 -6.06 5.22
CA ARG A 13 -5.65 -5.48 6.46
C ARG A 13 -7.18 -5.44 6.45
N GLN A 14 -7.78 -5.11 5.31
CA GLN A 14 -9.23 -5.01 5.18
C GLN A 14 -9.93 -6.37 5.23
N PHE A 15 -9.35 -7.39 4.59
CA PHE A 15 -9.93 -8.74 4.53
C PHE A 15 -9.48 -9.64 5.68
N GLY A 16 -8.63 -9.15 6.60
CA GLY A 16 -8.15 -9.94 7.74
C GLY A 16 -7.31 -11.17 7.37
N VAL A 17 -6.73 -11.19 6.17
CA VAL A 17 -5.92 -12.32 5.67
C VAL A 17 -4.47 -11.92 5.52
N SER A 18 -3.58 -12.90 5.43
CA SER A 18 -2.16 -12.62 5.21
C SER A 18 -1.92 -11.98 3.85
N LYS A 19 -0.93 -11.08 3.77
CA LYS A 19 -0.46 -10.50 2.50
C LYS A 19 -0.10 -11.58 1.47
N SER A 20 0.49 -12.69 1.91
CA SER A 20 0.86 -13.81 1.04
C SER A 20 -0.38 -14.48 0.43
N THR A 21 -1.43 -14.65 1.25
CA THR A 21 -2.73 -15.17 0.81
C THR A 21 -3.34 -14.28 -0.26
N VAL A 22 -3.45 -12.96 -0.01
CA VAL A 22 -3.97 -12.00 -1.00
C VAL A 22 -3.15 -12.05 -2.28
N HIS A 23 -1.82 -12.09 -2.18
CA HIS A 23 -0.96 -12.16 -3.35
C HIS A 23 -1.23 -13.43 -4.17
N LYS A 24 -1.33 -14.59 -3.52
CA LYS A 24 -1.60 -15.87 -4.19
C LYS A 24 -2.96 -15.85 -4.89
N ASP A 25 -3.95 -15.24 -4.25
CA ASP A 25 -5.29 -15.12 -4.80
C ASP A 25 -5.31 -14.23 -6.05
N VAL A 26 -4.67 -13.05 -6.00
CA VAL A 26 -4.68 -12.12 -7.14
C VAL A 26 -3.74 -12.52 -8.28
N THR A 27 -2.62 -13.20 -8.02
CA THR A 27 -1.66 -13.57 -9.07
C THR A 27 -1.87 -14.96 -9.65
N VAL A 28 -2.52 -15.87 -8.92
CA VAL A 28 -2.69 -17.27 -9.34
C VAL A 28 -4.17 -17.60 -9.54
N ARG A 29 -4.97 -17.53 -8.47
CA ARG A 29 -6.37 -18.00 -8.49
C ARG A 29 -7.24 -17.12 -9.37
N LEU A 30 -7.07 -15.80 -9.30
CA LEU A 30 -7.87 -14.83 -10.05
C LEU A 30 -7.78 -15.03 -11.56
N ARG A 31 -6.60 -15.42 -12.08
CA ARG A 31 -6.42 -15.71 -13.51
C ARG A 31 -7.30 -16.85 -13.99
N GLN A 32 -7.57 -17.84 -13.15
CA GLN A 32 -8.39 -19.02 -13.47
C GLN A 32 -9.88 -18.72 -13.30
N VAL A 33 -10.25 -17.92 -12.29
CA VAL A 33 -11.65 -17.60 -11.98
C VAL A 33 -12.20 -16.50 -12.89
N SER A 34 -11.42 -15.44 -13.15
CA SER A 34 -11.83 -14.30 -13.98
C SER A 34 -10.62 -13.67 -14.69
N PRO A 35 -10.36 -14.07 -15.94
CA PRO A 35 -9.24 -13.54 -16.73
C PRO A 35 -9.34 -12.02 -16.99
N SER A 36 -10.54 -11.48 -17.20
CA SER A 36 -10.78 -10.05 -17.41
C SER A 36 -10.40 -9.24 -16.17
N LEU A 37 -10.90 -9.64 -15.00
CA LEU A 37 -10.59 -8.97 -13.74
C LEU A 37 -9.11 -9.09 -13.38
N TYR A 38 -8.46 -10.21 -13.72
CA TYR A 38 -7.02 -10.37 -13.55
C TYR A 38 -6.23 -9.32 -14.34
N GLN A 39 -6.61 -9.00 -15.57
CA GLN A 39 -5.92 -7.98 -16.38
C GLN A 39 -6.00 -6.60 -15.72
N GLU A 40 -7.18 -6.19 -15.25
CA GLU A 40 -7.37 -4.92 -14.56
C GLU A 40 -6.55 -4.83 -13.27
N VAL A 41 -6.61 -5.88 -12.44
CA VAL A 41 -5.84 -5.97 -11.20
C VAL A 41 -4.34 -5.96 -11.49
N ARG A 42 -3.91 -6.62 -12.58
CA ARG A 42 -2.50 -6.66 -12.97
C ARG A 42 -1.97 -5.26 -13.32
N GLN A 43 -2.71 -4.49 -14.11
CA GLN A 43 -2.35 -3.12 -14.45
C GLN A 43 -2.21 -2.25 -13.18
N LEU A 44 -3.13 -2.40 -12.24
CA LEU A 44 -3.07 -1.70 -10.95
C LEU A 44 -1.85 -2.12 -10.10
N LEU A 45 -1.48 -3.40 -10.10
CA LEU A 45 -0.27 -3.88 -9.42
C LEU A 45 1.00 -3.34 -10.05
N ASP A 46 1.05 -3.22 -11.37
CA ASP A 46 2.21 -2.71 -12.09
C ASP A 46 2.37 -1.19 -11.88
N LEU A 47 1.27 -0.42 -11.89
CA LEU A 47 1.28 1.00 -11.48
C LEU A 47 1.79 1.15 -10.04
N ASN A 48 1.32 0.30 -9.12
CA ASN A 48 1.76 0.32 -7.73
C ASN A 48 3.26 0.03 -7.57
N LYS A 49 3.82 -0.87 -8.40
CA LYS A 49 5.26 -1.15 -8.41
C LYS A 49 6.05 0.04 -8.92
N GLN A 50 5.57 0.69 -9.99
CA GLN A 50 6.18 1.89 -10.54
C GLN A 50 6.22 3.01 -9.50
N GLU A 51 5.13 3.29 -8.80
CA GLU A 51 5.09 4.38 -7.81
C GLU A 51 5.76 4.05 -6.45
N ARG A 52 6.11 2.78 -6.19
CA ARG A 52 6.63 2.34 -4.89
C ARG A 52 7.87 3.11 -4.46
N HIS A 53 8.76 3.45 -5.39
CA HIS A 53 9.98 4.19 -5.07
C HIS A 53 9.68 5.63 -4.62
N ILE A 54 8.71 6.30 -5.27
CA ILE A 54 8.24 7.65 -4.89
C ILE A 54 7.70 7.61 -3.46
N ARG A 55 6.83 6.65 -3.16
CA ARG A 55 6.29 6.44 -1.81
C ARG A 55 7.39 6.13 -0.79
N GLY A 56 8.40 5.34 -1.17
CA GLY A 56 9.57 5.04 -0.35
C GLY A 56 10.39 6.27 -0.01
N GLY A 57 10.69 7.12 -1.01
CA GLY A 57 11.40 8.39 -0.81
C GLY A 57 10.66 9.34 0.12
N LEU A 58 9.34 9.48 -0.07
CA LEU A 58 8.48 10.29 0.81
C LEU A 58 8.45 9.73 2.25
N ALA A 59 8.42 8.42 2.42
CA ALA A 59 8.46 7.79 3.74
C ALA A 59 9.78 8.08 4.47
N THR A 60 10.91 7.97 3.78
CA THR A 60 12.23 8.32 4.33
C THR A 60 12.29 9.80 4.71
N ARG A 61 11.88 10.71 3.81
CA ARG A 61 11.84 12.15 4.10
C ARG A 61 11.01 12.45 5.36
N ARG A 62 9.80 11.88 5.48
CA ARG A 62 8.94 12.06 6.66
C ARG A 62 9.59 11.53 7.94
N LYS A 63 10.25 10.36 7.89
CA LYS A 63 10.95 9.77 9.05
C LYS A 63 12.02 10.72 9.59
N TYR A 64 12.85 11.30 8.73
CA TYR A 64 13.92 12.21 9.17
C TYR A 64 13.40 13.59 9.56
N ALA A 65 12.37 14.10 8.89
CA ALA A 65 11.69 15.33 9.32
C ALA A 65 11.12 15.18 10.74
N ARG A 66 10.46 14.06 11.03
CA ARG A 66 9.93 13.74 12.36
C ARG A 66 11.04 13.64 13.41
N ARG A 67 12.14 12.95 13.09
CA ARG A 67 13.30 12.86 14.00
C ARG A 67 13.92 14.24 14.28
N ARG A 68 13.95 15.12 13.29
CA ARG A 68 14.44 16.50 13.45
C ARG A 68 13.53 17.33 14.36
N SER A 69 12.20 17.25 14.17
CA SER A 69 11.24 17.94 15.03
C SER A 69 11.24 17.43 16.47
N GLU A 70 11.38 16.11 16.64
CA GLU A 70 11.53 15.46 17.96
C GLU A 70 12.84 15.89 18.65
N ALA A 71 13.94 16.05 17.90
CA ALA A 71 15.21 16.54 18.42
C ALA A 71 15.21 18.04 18.79
N SER A 72 14.35 18.85 18.15
CA SER A 72 14.21 20.28 18.44
C SER A 72 13.16 20.60 19.52
N GLY A 73 12.63 19.59 20.23
CA GLY A 73 11.76 19.80 21.39
C GLY A 73 10.37 20.38 21.11
N GLN A 74 9.91 20.42 19.86
CA GLN A 74 8.55 20.86 19.54
C GLN A 74 7.59 19.66 19.67
N PRO A 75 6.59 19.70 20.57
CA PRO A 75 5.67 18.58 20.76
C PRO A 75 4.82 18.40 19.50
N SER A 76 4.83 17.18 18.94
CA SER A 76 4.02 16.84 17.77
C SER A 76 2.54 16.80 18.15
N GLU A 77 1.77 17.70 17.56
CA GLU A 77 0.32 17.91 17.68
C GLU A 77 -0.49 16.73 17.09
N LYS A 78 -0.35 15.52 17.67
CA LYS A 78 -1.05 14.31 17.19
C LYS A 78 -1.79 13.53 18.28
N ASN A 79 -1.97 14.12 19.45
CA ASN A 79 -2.93 13.65 20.44
C ASN A 79 -4.04 14.70 20.57
N ALA A 80 -4.91 14.77 19.55
CA ALA A 80 -6.25 15.32 19.72
C ALA A 80 -7.20 14.11 19.85
N PRO A 81 -8.12 14.11 20.84
CA PRO A 81 -9.02 13.00 21.13
C PRO A 81 -9.96 12.66 19.98
#